data_AF-A0A7J8E0H3-F1
#
_entry.id   AF-A0A7J8E0H3-F1
#
_cell.length_a   1.000
_cell.length_b   1.000
_cell.length_c   1.000
_cell.angle_alpha   90.00
_cell.angle_beta   90.00
_cell.angle_gamma   90.00
#
_symmetry.space_group_name_H-M   'P 1'
#
loop_
_entity.id
_entity.type
_entity.pdbx_description
1 polymer ?
#
loop_
_entity_poly.entity_id
_entity_poly.type
_entity_poly.pdbx_seq_one_letter_code
_entity_poly.pdbx_strand_id
1 'polypeptide(L)'
;MILADGRRILANSAHVNGRENVIVIHPDFRMIVLANRPGFPFLGNDFFGTLGDIFSCHAVDNPKPHSELKMLRQYGPNVPEPILQKLVAAFGELRSLADQGIINYPYSTREVVNIVKHLQKYPSEGLSHVVRDVFDFDSYNDDLREILTNTLHKYGIPIGAKPTNIQLAKL
;
A
#
# COMPACT_ATOMS: atom_id res chain seq x y z
N MET A 1 12.00 -15.57 27.22
CA MET A 1 11.85 -16.31 25.94
C MET A 1 12.90 -17.41 25.87
N ILE A 2 12.56 -18.61 25.37
CA ILE A 2 13.50 -19.72 25.18
C ILE A 2 13.81 -19.85 23.69
N LEU A 3 15.09 -20.01 23.33
CA LEU A 3 15.56 -20.20 21.98
C LEU A 3 15.61 -21.70 21.62
N ALA A 4 15.61 -22.01 20.32
CA ALA A 4 15.62 -23.38 19.83
C ALA A 4 16.86 -24.20 20.27
N ASP A 5 17.95 -23.52 20.60
CA ASP A 5 19.19 -24.11 21.13
C ASP A 5 19.20 -24.24 22.67
N GLY A 6 18.06 -24.00 23.33
CA GLY A 6 17.90 -24.11 24.78
C GLY A 6 18.33 -22.87 25.57
N ARG A 7 18.92 -21.85 24.91
CA ARG A 7 19.27 -20.59 25.60
C ARG A 7 18.03 -19.80 26.01
N ARG A 8 18.15 -19.01 27.07
CA ARG A 8 17.06 -18.18 27.61
C ARG A 8 17.38 -16.70 27.50
N ILE A 9 16.45 -15.93 26.95
CA ILE A 9 16.53 -14.48 26.91
C ILE A 9 15.84 -13.88 28.16
N LEU A 10 16.56 -13.04 28.91
CA LEU A 10 16.11 -12.36 30.13
C LEU A 10 16.29 -10.84 30.04
N ALA A 11 15.33 -10.09 30.58
CA ALA A 11 15.34 -8.62 30.53
C ALA A 11 16.23 -7.96 31.60
N ASN A 12 16.45 -8.60 32.74
CA ASN A 12 17.16 -8.01 33.87
C ASN A 12 18.37 -8.86 34.27
N SER A 13 19.55 -8.23 34.25
CA SER A 13 20.83 -8.84 34.59
C SER A 13 20.91 -9.34 36.04
N ALA A 14 20.12 -8.78 36.96
CA ALA A 14 20.06 -9.21 38.35
C ALA A 14 19.58 -10.67 38.51
N HIS A 15 18.85 -11.22 37.53
CA HIS A 15 18.36 -12.61 37.55
C HIS A 15 19.29 -13.62 36.86
N VAL A 16 20.53 -13.22 36.57
CA VAL A 16 21.49 -14.00 35.78
C VAL A 16 22.48 -14.78 36.65
N ASN A 17 22.72 -14.36 37.90
CA ASN A 17 23.77 -14.94 38.73
C ASN A 17 23.64 -16.47 38.86
N GLY A 18 24.66 -17.18 38.34
CA GLY A 18 24.77 -18.65 38.38
C GLY A 18 23.98 -19.41 37.31
N ARG A 19 23.31 -18.74 36.37
CA ARG A 19 22.57 -19.41 35.27
C ARG A 19 23.42 -19.47 34.00
N GLU A 20 23.79 -20.69 33.60
CA GLU A 20 24.34 -20.96 32.28
C GLU A 20 23.25 -20.83 31.20
N ASN A 21 23.65 -20.65 29.93
CA ASN A 21 22.77 -20.56 28.77
C ASN A 21 21.76 -19.39 28.82
N VAL A 22 22.16 -18.24 29.37
CA VAL A 22 21.34 -17.03 29.43
C VAL A 22 21.91 -15.94 28.52
N ILE A 23 21.02 -15.24 27.81
CA ILE A 23 21.30 -14.02 27.07
C ILE A 23 20.55 -12.88 27.75
N VAL A 24 21.29 -11.87 28.22
CA VAL A 24 20.72 -10.67 28.83
C VAL A 24 20.37 -9.67 27.73
N ILE A 25 19.12 -9.21 27.70
CA ILE A 25 18.69 -8.15 26.80
C ILE A 25 19.36 -6.85 27.23
N HIS A 26 20.00 -6.16 26.30
CA HIS A 26 20.54 -4.82 26.54
C HIS A 26 19.40 -3.84 26.88
N PRO A 27 19.53 -2.93 27.86
CA PRO A 27 18.45 -2.00 28.25
C PRO A 27 17.92 -1.14 27.08
N ASP A 28 18.78 -0.84 26.11
CA ASP A 28 18.41 -0.08 24.90
C ASP A 28 17.92 -0.94 23.72
N PHE A 29 17.84 -2.26 23.89
CA PHE A 29 17.29 -3.13 22.86
C PHE A 29 15.83 -2.77 22.55
N ARG A 30 15.48 -2.70 21.27
CA ARG A 30 14.11 -2.47 20.79
C ARG A 30 13.82 -3.45 19.65
N MET A 31 12.59 -3.95 19.61
CA MET A 31 12.09 -4.79 18.52
C MET A 31 10.94 -4.06 17.84
N ILE A 32 11.05 -3.86 16.52
CA ILE A 32 9.99 -3.28 15.68
C ILE A 32 9.58 -4.36 14.70
N VAL A 33 8.30 -4.70 14.70
CA VAL A 33 7.73 -5.71 13.81
C VAL A 33 6.76 -5.04 12.86
N LEU A 34 6.88 -5.34 11.57
CA LEU A 34 5.94 -4.91 10.54
C LEU A 34 5.11 -6.13 10.14
N ALA A 35 3.79 -5.99 10.18
CA ALA A 35 2.85 -7.01 9.74
C ALA A 35 1.82 -6.36 8.81
N ASN A 36 1.39 -7.08 7.79
CA ASN A 36 0.31 -6.64 6.93
C ASN A 36 -1.05 -6.93 7.58
N ARG A 37 -2.08 -6.17 7.19
CA ARG A 37 -3.46 -6.53 7.51
C ARG A 37 -3.76 -7.94 6.98
N PRO A 38 -4.36 -8.84 7.79
CA PRO A 38 -4.71 -10.18 7.31
C PRO A 38 -5.75 -10.09 6.20
N GLY A 39 -5.63 -10.97 5.20
CA GLY A 39 -6.51 -11.00 4.04
C GLY A 39 -5.72 -11.01 2.73
N PHE A 40 -6.39 -11.28 1.60
CA PHE A 40 -5.75 -11.30 0.30
C PHE A 40 -5.06 -9.94 0.00
N PRO A 41 -3.83 -9.92 -0.56
CA PRO A 41 -3.03 -11.06 -1.02
C PRO A 41 -2.13 -11.71 0.06
N PHE A 42 -2.24 -11.30 1.32
CA PHE A 42 -1.41 -11.77 2.44
C PHE A 42 -2.06 -12.95 3.18
N LEU A 43 -1.88 -14.16 2.63
CA LEU A 43 -2.43 -15.42 3.16
C LEU A 43 -1.57 -16.04 4.29
N GLY A 44 -0.94 -15.21 5.12
CA GLY A 44 -0.05 -15.64 6.20
C GLY A 44 -0.76 -16.11 7.47
N ASN A 45 0.01 -16.54 8.45
CA ASN A 45 -0.50 -16.88 9.79
C ASN A 45 -0.92 -15.62 10.55
N ASP A 46 -1.91 -15.77 11.44
CA ASP A 46 -2.36 -14.70 12.32
C ASP A 46 -1.31 -14.37 13.40
N PHE A 47 -0.41 -13.44 13.04
CA PHE A 47 0.60 -12.92 13.95
C PHE A 47 -0.03 -12.16 15.12
N PHE A 48 -1.06 -11.36 14.85
CA PHE A 48 -1.67 -10.49 15.85
C PHE A 48 -2.44 -11.29 16.90
N GLY A 49 -3.17 -12.33 16.49
CA GLY A 49 -3.84 -13.25 17.42
C GLY A 49 -2.88 -14.01 18.33
N THR A 50 -1.63 -14.23 17.91
CA THR A 50 -0.64 -15.00 18.68
C THR A 50 0.23 -14.14 19.60
N LEU A 51 0.63 -12.94 19.14
CA LEU A 51 1.64 -12.10 19.81
C LEU A 51 1.19 -10.64 20.00
N GLY A 52 -0.06 -10.31 19.72
CA GLY A 52 -0.55 -8.94 19.78
C GLY A 52 -0.51 -8.32 21.19
N ASP A 53 -0.59 -9.13 22.23
CA ASP A 53 -0.57 -8.71 23.63
C ASP A 53 0.83 -8.30 24.13
N ILE A 54 1.90 -8.74 23.48
CA ILE A 54 3.29 -8.42 23.84
C ILE A 54 3.88 -7.23 23.06
N PHE A 55 3.13 -6.64 22.12
CA PHE A 55 3.57 -5.49 21.33
C PHE A 55 2.66 -4.26 21.54
N SER A 56 3.26 -3.07 21.53
CA SER A 56 2.51 -1.83 21.34
C SER A 56 2.21 -1.66 19.85
N CYS A 57 0.94 -1.90 19.47
CA CYS A 57 0.54 -1.88 18.08
C CYS A 57 0.17 -0.48 17.58
N HIS A 58 0.64 -0.15 16.39
CA HIS A 58 0.28 1.07 15.68
C HIS A 58 -0.13 0.71 14.26
N ALA A 59 -1.40 0.94 13.93
CA ALA A 59 -1.90 0.74 12.57
C ALA A 59 -1.43 1.90 11.68
N VAL A 60 -0.85 1.56 10.53
CA VAL A 60 -0.45 2.53 9.50
C VAL A 60 -1.46 2.45 8.37
N ASP A 61 -2.37 3.42 8.36
CA ASP A 61 -3.37 3.54 7.30
C ASP A 61 -2.78 4.18 6.04
N ASN A 62 -3.52 4.07 4.93
CA ASN A 62 -3.22 4.86 3.74
C ASN A 62 -3.26 6.37 4.09
N PRO A 63 -2.36 7.18 3.50
CA PRO A 63 -2.32 8.62 3.76
C PRO A 63 -3.65 9.28 3.38
N LYS A 64 -4.09 10.25 4.19
CA LYS A 64 -5.22 11.12 3.83
C LYS A 64 -4.93 11.83 2.50
N PRO A 65 -5.95 12.16 1.68
CA PRO A 65 -5.75 12.73 0.35
C PRO A 65 -4.80 13.92 0.30
N HIS A 66 -4.89 14.84 1.28
CA HIS A 66 -4.00 16.00 1.36
C HIS A 66 -2.53 15.59 1.63
N SER A 67 -2.30 14.62 2.52
CA SER A 67 -0.96 14.11 2.83
C SER A 67 -0.38 13.31 1.66
N GLU A 68 -1.21 12.50 0.99
CA GLU A 68 -0.81 11.74 -0.20
C GLU A 68 -0.39 12.70 -1.33
N LEU A 69 -1.22 13.72 -1.62
CA LEU A 69 -0.90 14.74 -2.62
C LEU A 69 0.41 15.47 -2.31
N LYS A 70 0.61 15.89 -1.05
CA LYS A 70 1.85 16.54 -0.62
C LYS A 70 3.07 15.65 -0.82
N MET A 71 2.95 14.36 -0.52
CA MET A 71 4.02 13.37 -0.73
C MET A 71 4.29 13.14 -2.22
N LEU A 72 3.25 13.00 -3.05
CA LEU A 72 3.42 12.76 -4.49
C LEU A 72 4.11 13.93 -5.20
N ARG A 73 3.84 15.18 -4.80
CA ARG A 73 4.57 16.36 -5.31
C ARG A 73 6.08 16.26 -5.11
N GLN A 74 6.54 15.60 -4.04
CA GLN A 74 7.97 15.40 -3.78
C GLN A 74 8.58 14.34 -4.71
N TYR A 75 7.79 13.34 -5.13
CA TYR A 75 8.23 12.32 -6.08
C TYR A 75 8.19 12.76 -7.54
N GLY A 76 7.27 13.66 -7.90
CA GLY A 76 7.11 14.18 -9.25
C GLY A 76 6.91 15.69 -9.28
N PRO A 77 7.95 16.49 -8.98
CA PRO A 77 7.83 17.95 -8.92
C PRO A 77 7.46 18.60 -10.27
N ASN A 78 7.72 17.93 -11.39
CA ASN A 78 7.37 18.40 -12.73
C ASN A 78 6.08 17.75 -13.26
N VAL A 79 5.46 16.85 -12.49
CA VAL A 79 4.17 16.26 -12.86
C VAL A 79 3.07 17.29 -12.58
N PRO A 80 2.21 17.62 -13.55
CA PRO A 80 1.15 18.59 -13.35
C PRO A 80 0.26 18.25 -12.14
N GLU A 81 0.04 19.23 -11.27
CA GLU A 81 -0.79 19.11 -10.08
C GLU A 81 -2.18 18.48 -10.35
N PRO A 82 -2.90 18.83 -11.44
CA PRO A 82 -4.19 18.19 -11.74
C PRO A 82 -4.07 16.68 -11.98
N ILE A 83 -2.94 16.18 -12.50
CA ILE A 83 -2.71 14.75 -12.67
C ILE A 83 -2.54 14.07 -11.31
N LEU A 84 -1.80 14.68 -10.39
CA LEU A 84 -1.62 14.15 -9.03
C LEU A 84 -2.96 14.07 -8.29
N GLN A 85 -3.82 15.09 -8.43
CA GLN A 85 -5.15 15.10 -7.83
C GLN A 85 -6.05 13.98 -8.38
N LYS A 86 -6.04 13.76 -9.71
CA LYS A 86 -6.76 12.65 -10.34
C LYS A 86 -6.31 11.30 -9.80
N LEU A 87 -5.00 11.10 -9.67
CA LEU A 87 -4.42 9.85 -9.13
C LEU A 87 -4.84 9.61 -7.68
N VAL A 88 -4.70 10.62 -6.80
CA VAL A 88 -5.12 10.51 -5.39
C VAL A 88 -6.61 10.18 -5.27
N ALA A 89 -7.45 10.86 -6.06
CA ALA A 89 -8.90 10.64 -6.03
C ALA A 89 -9.28 9.25 -6.54
N ALA A 90 -8.73 8.82 -7.69
CA ALA A 90 -9.02 7.52 -8.27
C ALA A 90 -8.56 6.36 -7.38
N PHE A 91 -7.31 6.39 -6.91
CA PHE A 91 -6.79 5.33 -6.03
C PHE A 91 -7.47 5.36 -4.65
N GLY A 92 -7.91 6.53 -4.18
CA GLY A 92 -8.74 6.64 -2.98
C GLY A 92 -10.08 5.90 -3.12
N GLU A 93 -10.77 6.05 -4.25
CA GLU A 93 -12.02 5.30 -4.50
C GLU A 93 -11.75 3.80 -4.65
N LEU A 94 -10.71 3.40 -5.38
CA LEU A 94 -10.35 1.98 -5.52
C LEU A 94 -10.07 1.31 -4.17
N ARG A 95 -9.37 1.99 -3.25
CA ARG A 95 -9.16 1.49 -1.88
C ARG A 95 -10.46 1.37 -1.11
N SER A 96 -11.39 2.33 -1.26
CA SER A 96 -12.71 2.26 -0.64
C SER A 96 -13.53 1.08 -1.17
N LEU A 97 -13.46 0.79 -2.47
CA LEU A 97 -14.10 -0.39 -3.07
C LEU A 97 -13.50 -1.68 -2.51
N ALA A 98 -12.19 -1.73 -2.29
CA ALA A 98 -11.52 -2.88 -1.66
C ALA A 98 -11.94 -3.06 -0.19
N ASP A 99 -12.02 -1.96 0.58
CA ASP A 99 -12.49 -2.01 1.97
C ASP A 99 -13.96 -2.46 2.09
N GLN A 100 -14.78 -2.21 1.06
CA GLN A 100 -16.16 -2.69 0.95
C GLN A 100 -16.27 -4.14 0.42
N GLY A 101 -15.16 -4.75 0.01
CA GLY A 101 -15.14 -6.10 -0.57
C GLY A 101 -15.69 -6.17 -2.00
N ILE A 102 -15.85 -5.04 -2.70
CA ILE A 102 -16.32 -4.99 -4.10
C ILE A 102 -15.19 -5.46 -5.03
N ILE A 103 -13.95 -5.09 -4.73
CA ILE A 103 -12.76 -5.61 -5.39
C ILE A 103 -11.84 -6.27 -4.37
N ASN A 104 -11.08 -7.27 -4.79
CA ASN A 104 -10.23 -8.04 -3.87
C ASN A 104 -8.87 -7.39 -3.63
N TYR A 105 -8.39 -6.56 -4.55
CA TYR A 105 -7.03 -6.02 -4.50
C TYR A 105 -7.00 -4.59 -3.94
N PRO A 106 -6.32 -4.35 -2.80
CA PRO A 106 -6.20 -3.03 -2.21
C PRO A 106 -5.01 -2.25 -2.82
N TYR A 107 -5.27 -1.40 -3.81
CA TYR A 107 -4.20 -0.63 -4.45
C TYR A 107 -3.46 0.28 -3.45
N SER A 108 -2.15 0.13 -3.42
CA SER A 108 -1.24 0.75 -2.47
C SER A 108 -0.80 2.16 -2.90
N THR A 109 -0.38 2.98 -1.93
CA THR A 109 0.30 4.26 -2.22
C THR A 109 1.59 4.07 -3.04
N ARG A 110 2.25 2.90 -2.91
CA ARG A 110 3.47 2.60 -3.67
C ARG A 110 3.22 2.53 -5.18
N GLU A 111 2.08 2.01 -5.62
CA GLU A 111 1.70 1.99 -7.03
C GLU A 111 1.53 3.41 -7.58
N VAL A 112 0.85 4.28 -6.83
CA VAL A 112 0.70 5.70 -7.19
C VAL A 112 2.04 6.40 -7.28
N VAL A 113 2.93 6.17 -6.31
CA VAL A 113 4.31 6.71 -6.32
C VAL A 113 5.07 6.23 -7.55
N ASN A 114 4.94 4.97 -7.96
CA ASN A 114 5.60 4.45 -9.15
C ASN A 114 5.08 5.13 -10.43
N ILE A 115 3.76 5.34 -10.55
CA ILE A 115 3.17 6.09 -11.68
C ILE A 115 3.74 7.51 -11.72
N VAL A 116 3.77 8.21 -10.59
CA VAL A 116 4.26 9.59 -10.52
C VAL A 116 5.76 9.66 -10.84
N LYS A 117 6.58 8.74 -10.32
CA LYS A 117 8.01 8.64 -10.65
C LYS A 117 8.23 8.37 -12.15
N HIS A 118 7.37 7.55 -12.75
CA HIS A 118 7.45 7.25 -14.17
C HIS A 118 7.13 8.48 -15.02
N LEU A 119 6.02 9.18 -14.74
CA LEU A 119 5.65 10.42 -15.43
C LEU A 119 6.71 11.53 -15.25
N GLN A 120 7.32 11.60 -14.08
CA GLN A 120 8.44 12.51 -13.82
C GLN A 120 9.64 12.21 -14.71
N LYS A 121 9.94 10.93 -14.94
CA LYS A 121 11.08 10.48 -15.76
C LYS A 121 10.77 10.55 -17.26
N TYR A 122 9.53 10.32 -17.66
CA TYR A 122 9.07 10.24 -19.05
C TYR A 122 7.89 11.18 -19.29
N PRO A 123 8.12 12.51 -19.33
CA PRO A 123 7.05 13.51 -19.40
C PRO A 123 6.25 13.48 -20.73
N SER A 124 6.78 12.83 -21.76
CA SER A 124 6.09 12.63 -23.04
C SER A 124 5.09 11.49 -23.03
N GLU A 125 5.12 10.61 -22.02
CA GLU A 125 4.16 9.53 -21.91
C GLU A 125 2.82 10.00 -21.34
N GLY A 126 1.74 9.47 -21.91
CA GLY A 126 0.39 9.77 -21.46
C GLY A 126 0.03 9.00 -20.19
N LEU A 127 -0.66 9.68 -19.27
CA LEU A 127 -1.17 9.10 -18.01
C LEU A 127 -1.88 7.75 -18.22
N SER A 128 -2.74 7.65 -19.24
CA SER A 128 -3.51 6.44 -19.55
C SER A 128 -2.67 5.22 -19.94
N HIS A 129 -1.44 5.43 -20.43
CA HIS A 129 -0.52 4.35 -20.75
C HIS A 129 0.09 3.79 -19.47
N VAL A 130 0.72 4.66 -18.68
CA VAL A 130 1.39 4.31 -17.42
C VAL A 130 0.45 3.67 -16.42
N VAL A 131 -0.78 4.19 -16.32
CA VAL A 131 -1.83 3.65 -15.45
C VAL A 131 -2.16 2.22 -15.87
N ARG A 132 -2.33 1.96 -17.17
CA ARG A 132 -2.67 0.63 -17.70
C ARG A 132 -1.65 -0.43 -17.33
N ASP A 133 -0.36 -0.12 -17.44
CA ASP A 133 0.73 -1.05 -17.08
C ASP A 133 0.63 -1.52 -15.61
N VAL A 134 0.05 -0.71 -14.72
CA VAL A 134 -0.19 -1.07 -13.31
C VAL A 134 -1.39 -2.01 -13.16
N PHE A 135 -2.41 -1.88 -14.00
CA PHE A 135 -3.65 -2.67 -13.94
C PHE A 135 -3.67 -3.88 -14.88
N ASP A 136 -2.64 -4.06 -15.73
CA ASP A 136 -2.61 -5.14 -16.73
C ASP A 136 -2.68 -6.55 -16.09
N PHE A 137 -2.25 -6.70 -14.84
CA PHE A 137 -2.39 -7.95 -14.10
C PHE A 137 -3.84 -8.31 -13.75
N ASP A 138 -4.73 -7.31 -13.64
CA ASP A 138 -6.16 -7.47 -13.31
C ASP A 138 -7.04 -7.71 -14.55
N SER A 139 -6.43 -7.69 -15.74
CA SER A 139 -7.12 -7.73 -17.05
C SER A 139 -7.86 -9.04 -17.37
N TYR A 140 -7.62 -10.10 -16.61
CA TYR A 140 -8.20 -11.44 -16.82
C TYR A 140 -9.61 -11.61 -16.21
N ASN A 141 -10.09 -10.63 -15.44
CA ASN A 141 -11.45 -10.60 -14.90
C ASN A 141 -12.22 -9.44 -15.55
N ASP A 142 -13.20 -9.77 -16.41
CA ASP A 142 -13.96 -8.77 -17.16
C ASP A 142 -14.76 -7.82 -16.25
N ASP A 143 -15.35 -8.33 -15.16
CA ASP A 143 -16.11 -7.53 -14.20
C ASP A 143 -15.20 -6.56 -13.44
N LEU A 144 -14.03 -7.05 -12.98
CA LEU A 144 -13.02 -6.21 -12.34
C LEU A 144 -12.52 -5.13 -13.30
N ARG A 145 -12.24 -5.49 -14.55
CA ARG A 145 -11.80 -4.54 -15.57
C ARG A 145 -12.83 -3.45 -15.81
N GLU A 146 -14.12 -3.78 -15.83
CA GLU A 146 -15.19 -2.81 -15.95
C GLU A 146 -15.22 -1.84 -14.77
N ILE A 147 -15.15 -2.35 -13.53
CA ILE A 147 -15.09 -1.52 -12.32
C ILE A 147 -13.88 -0.57 -12.39
N LEU A 148 -12.69 -1.09 -12.66
CA LEU A 148 -11.46 -0.29 -12.76
C LEU A 148 -11.57 0.81 -13.83
N THR A 149 -12.08 0.44 -15.01
CA THR A 149 -12.28 1.38 -16.13
C THR A 149 -13.25 2.48 -15.75
N ASN A 150 -14.39 2.13 -15.16
CA ASN A 150 -15.41 3.09 -14.76
C ASN A 150 -14.89 4.04 -13.67
N THR A 151 -14.19 3.53 -12.66
CA THR A 151 -13.58 4.36 -11.61
C THR A 151 -12.52 5.31 -12.17
N LEU A 152 -11.64 4.83 -13.05
CA LEU A 152 -10.61 5.68 -13.65
C LEU A 152 -11.20 6.74 -14.60
N HIS A 153 -12.22 6.38 -15.38
CA HIS A 153 -12.94 7.31 -16.26
C HIS A 153 -13.67 8.41 -15.47
N LYS A 154 -14.28 8.06 -14.34
CA LYS A 154 -14.94 9.02 -13.43
C LYS A 154 -14.01 10.16 -13.00
N TYR A 155 -12.70 9.88 -12.86
CA TYR A 155 -11.69 10.89 -12.52
C TYR A 155 -10.91 11.42 -13.73
N GLY A 156 -11.37 11.15 -14.95
CA GLY A 156 -10.77 11.67 -16.18
C GLY A 156 -9.42 11.06 -16.50
N ILE A 157 -9.24 9.76 -16.22
CA ILE A 157 -8.11 8.92 -16.64
C ILE A 157 -8.63 7.92 -17.68
N PRO A 158 -8.55 8.24 -18.99
CA PRO A 158 -9.17 7.43 -20.03
C PRO A 158 -8.31 6.21 -20.37
N ILE A 159 -8.51 5.09 -19.67
CA ILE A 159 -7.92 3.78 -20.03
C ILE A 159 -8.87 2.98 -20.93
N GLY A 160 -8.35 2.15 -21.83
CA GLY A 160 -9.18 1.23 -22.63
C GLY A 160 -10.27 1.90 -23.50
N ALA A 161 -10.14 3.20 -23.80
CA ALA A 161 -11.16 3.94 -24.52
C ALA A 161 -11.41 3.33 -25.91
N LYS A 162 -12.59 2.71 -26.07
CA LYS A 162 -13.20 2.48 -27.38
C LYS A 162 -13.92 3.77 -27.80
N PRO A 163 -14.05 4.09 -29.10
CA PRO A 163 -14.72 5.29 -29.60
C PRO A 163 -16.14 5.51 -29.03
N THR A 164 -16.79 4.44 -28.55
CA THR A 164 -18.14 4.46 -27.96
C THR A 164 -18.21 5.00 -26.53
N ASN A 165 -17.10 5.10 -25.80
CA ASN A 165 -17.09 5.42 -24.36
C ASN A 165 -16.51 6.81 -24.03
N ILE A 166 -16.26 7.64 -25.04
CA ILE A 166 -15.78 9.01 -24.83
C ILE A 166 -16.99 9.93 -24.73
N GLN A 167 -17.43 10.23 -23.50
CA GLN A 167 -18.29 11.39 -23.29
C GLN A 167 -17.42 12.64 -23.29
N LEU A 168 -17.35 13.31 -24.44
CA LEU A 168 -16.76 14.65 -24.53
C LEU A 168 -17.54 15.57 -23.59
N ALA A 169 -16.85 16.15 -22.61
CA ALA A 169 -17.42 17.22 -21.81
C ALA A 169 -17.87 18.34 -22.77
N LYS A 170 -19.16 18.70 -22.70
CA LYS A 170 -19.68 19.84 -23.45
C LYS A 170 -18.96 21.10 -22.95
N LEU A 171 -18.35 21.81 -23.89
CA LEU A 171 -17.80 23.16 -23.71
C LEU A 171 -18.89 24.13 -23.25
#